data_AF-Q85FY1-F1
#
_entry.id   AF-Q85FY1-F1
#
_cell.length_a   1.000
_cell.length_b   1.000
_cell.length_c   1.000
_cell.angle_alpha   90.00
_cell.angle_beta   90.00
_cell.angle_gamma   90.00
#
_symmetry.space_group_name_H-M   'P 1'
#
loop_
_entity.id
_entity.type
_entity.pdbx_description
1 polymer ?
#
loop_
_entity_poly.entity_id
_entity_poly.type
_entity_poly.pdbx_seq_one_letter_code
_entity_poly.pdbx_strand_id
1 'polypeptide(L)' 'MSIILQILVVALIVYSFVLIVAVPITLSTASGWSKSKSSIVTASIGWVGMVLLTGVLNSFVS' A
#
# COMPACT_ATOMS: atom_id res chain seq x y z
N MET A 1 12.18 19.67 -3.04
CA MET A 1 11.13 18.87 -3.71
C MET A 1 11.77 17.84 -4.64
N SER A 2 11.91 16.59 -4.19
CA SER A 2 12.54 15.53 -4.97
C SER A 2 11.51 14.84 -5.88
N ILE A 3 11.78 14.76 -7.18
CA ILE A 3 10.92 14.04 -8.15
C ILE A 3 10.69 12.58 -7.73
N ILE A 4 11.68 11.97 -7.08
CA ILE A 4 11.60 10.60 -6.56
C ILE A 4 10.52 10.50 -5.47
N LEU A 5 10.47 11.46 -4.54
CA LEU A 5 9.43 11.48 -3.51
C LEU A 5 8.05 11.71 -4.10
N GLN A 6 7.92 12.58 -5.11
CA GLN A 6 6.63 12.82 -5.76
C GLN A 6 6.08 11.55 -6.41
N ILE A 7 6.93 10.83 -7.14
CA ILE A 7 6.56 9.54 -7.75
C ILE A 7 6.16 8.53 -6.67
N LEU A 8 6.92 8.45 -5.58
CA LEU A 8 6.64 7.50 -4.50
C LEU A 8 5.34 7.82 -3.76
N VAL A 9 5.05 9.11 -3.52
CA VAL A 9 3.78 9.55 -2.92
C VAL A 9 2.61 9.24 -3.85
N VAL A 10 2.72 9.52 -5.15
CA VAL A 10 1.68 9.15 -6.12
C VAL A 10 1.47 7.64 -6.16
N ALA A 11 2.54 6.85 -6.15
CA ALA A 11 2.46 5.39 -6.08
C ALA A 11 1.76 4.92 -4.80
N LEU A 12 2.08 5.50 -3.64
CA LEU A 12 1.43 5.18 -2.37
C LEU A 12 -0.06 5.54 -2.38
N ILE A 13 -0.45 6.67 -2.99
CA ILE A 13 -1.84 7.08 -3.16
C ILE A 13 -2.58 6.05 -4.03
N VAL A 14 -2.06 5.74 -5.22
CA VAL A 14 -2.66 4.74 -6.12
C VAL A 14 -2.79 3.38 -5.43
N TYR A 15 -1.73 2.95 -4.74
CA TYR A 15 -1.74 1.67 -4.01
C TYR A 15 -2.79 1.66 -2.88
N SER A 16 -2.97 2.79 -2.19
CA SER A 16 -4.01 2.94 -1.18
C SER A 16 -5.42 2.84 -1.78
N PHE A 17 -5.67 3.47 -2.93
CA PHE A 17 -6.95 3.32 -3.64
C PHE A 17 -7.23 1.87 -4.04
N VAL A 18 -6.21 1.15 -4.52
CA VAL A 18 -6.34 -0.28 -4.83
C VAL A 18 -6.73 -1.07 -3.58
N LEU A 19 -6.08 -0.84 -2.44
CA LEU A 19 -6.41 -1.53 -1.19
C LEU A 19 -7.80 -1.18 -0.65
N ILE A 20 -8.20 0.08 -0.73
CA ILE A 20 -9.54 0.56 -0.33
C ILE A 20 -10.64 -0.18 -1.09
N VAL A 21 -10.41 -0.54 -2.35
CA VAL A 21 -11.38 -1.29 -3.17
C VAL A 21 -11.21 -2.80 -2.97
N ALA A 22 -9.99 -3.32 -3.05
CA ALA A 22 -9.72 -4.76 -3.03
C ALA A 22 -10.04 -5.42 -1.68
N VAL A 23 -9.76 -4.74 -0.56
CA VAL A 23 -9.96 -5.32 0.78
C VAL A 23 -11.45 -5.54 1.07
N PRO A 24 -12.36 -4.55 0.93
CA PRO A 24 -13.79 -4.77 1.14
C PRO A 24 -14.39 -5.82 0.20
N ILE A 25 -14.03 -5.77 -1.09
CA ILE A 25 -14.51 -6.76 -2.08
C ILE A 25 -14.13 -8.17 -1.62
N THR A 26 -12.87 -8.37 -1.25
CA THR A 26 -12.38 -9.67 -0.80
C THR A 26 -13.10 -10.13 0.46
N LEU A 27 -13.20 -9.25 1.48
CA LEU A 27 -13.81 -9.58 2.77
C LEU A 27 -15.33 -9.77 2.71
N SER A 28 -16.01 -9.24 1.69
CA SER A 28 -17.46 -9.42 1.50
C SER A 28 -17.86 -10.83 1.06
N THR A 29 -16.92 -11.63 0.54
CA THR A 29 -17.20 -13.00 0.09
C THR A 29 -17.07 -14.00 1.24
N ALA A 30 -17.97 -14.98 1.33
CA ALA A 30 -18.05 -15.92 2.46
C ALA A 30 -16.74 -16.70 2.75
N SER A 31 -15.91 -16.93 1.73
CA SER A 31 -14.60 -17.60 1.86
C SER A 31 -13.42 -16.67 1.56
N GLY A 32 -13.67 -15.37 1.38
CA GLY A 32 -12.68 -14.41 0.89
C GLY A 32 -11.48 -14.27 1.81
N TRP A 33 -11.71 -14.23 3.12
CA TRP A 33 -10.61 -14.26 4.08
C TRP A 33 -9.78 -15.53 3.94
N SER A 34 -10.40 -16.71 3.98
CA SER A 34 -9.67 -17.98 3.93
C SER A 34 -8.87 -18.16 2.64
N LYS A 35 -9.38 -17.66 1.50
CA LYS A 35 -8.72 -17.76 0.20
C LYS A 35 -7.62 -16.72 0.00
N SER A 36 -7.83 -15.50 0.48
CA SER A 36 -6.98 -14.36 0.14
C SER A 36 -6.17 -13.80 1.31
N LYS A 37 -6.22 -14.42 2.49
CA LYS A 37 -5.46 -13.99 3.69
C LYS A 37 -4.00 -13.67 3.38
N SER A 38 -3.30 -14.58 2.71
CA SER A 38 -1.88 -14.39 2.37
C SER A 38 -1.66 -13.17 1.48
N SER A 39 -2.54 -12.96 0.49
CA SER A 39 -2.49 -11.81 -0.42
C SER A 39 -2.78 -10.50 0.30
N ILE A 40 -3.83 -10.45 1.15
CA ILE A 40 -4.17 -9.27 1.95
C ILE A 40 -3.00 -8.90 2.87
N VAL A 41 -2.45 -9.86 3.60
CA VAL A 41 -1.32 -9.62 4.52
C VAL A 41 -0.09 -9.12 3.75
N THR A 42 0.24 -9.75 2.63
CA THR A 42 1.37 -9.32 1.78
C THR A 42 1.17 -7.89 1.27
N ALA A 43 -0.04 -7.57 0.84
CA ALA A 43 -0.36 -6.23 0.36
C ALA A 43 -0.32 -5.17 1.47
N SER A 44 -0.79 -5.50 2.67
CA SER A 44 -0.66 -4.63 3.85
C SER A 44 0.80 -4.40 4.25
N ILE A 45 1.63 -5.45 4.26
CA ILE A 45 3.07 -5.33 4.51
C ILE A 45 3.73 -4.45 3.45
N GLY A 46 3.39 -4.66 2.17
CA GLY A 46 3.87 -3.83 1.07
C GLY A 46 3.50 -2.36 1.24
N TRP A 47 2.28 -2.07 1.71
CA TRP A 47 1.82 -0.71 1.97
C TRP A 47 2.62 -0.06 3.10
N VAL A 48 2.80 -0.76 4.23
CA VAL A 48 3.64 -0.28 5.34
C VAL A 48 5.08 -0.05 4.88
N GLY A 49 5.63 -0.95 4.07
CA GLY A 49 6.95 -0.82 3.47
C GLY A 49 7.09 0.44 2.61
N MET A 50 6.08 0.75 1.79
CA MET A 50 6.05 1.99 1.00
C MET A 50 5.96 3.24 1.87
N VAL A 51 5.15 3.23 2.93
CA VAL A 51 5.05 4.35 3.88
C VAL A 51 6.40 4.62 4.54
N LEU A 52 7.03 3.57 5.08
CA LEU A 52 8.34 3.66 5.72
C LEU A 52 9.42 4.13 4.74
N LEU A 53 9.46 3.56 3.53
CA LEU A 53 10.38 3.98 2.47
C LEU A 53 10.21 5.46 2.14
N THR A 54 8.96 5.93 2.03
CA THR A 54 8.66 7.35 1.76
C THR A 54 9.19 8.25 2.88
N GLY A 55 8.96 7.89 4.14
CA GLY A 55 9.45 8.65 5.29
C GLY A 55 10.98 8.65 5.39
N VAL A 56 11.63 7.51 5.15
CA VAL A 56 13.09 7.38 5.13
C VAL A 56 13.66 8.25 4.01
N LEU A 57 13.16 8.15 2.78
CA LEU A 57 13.62 8.97 1.66
C LEU A 57 13.40 10.47 1.89
N ASN A 58 12.32 10.84 2.60
CA ASN A 58 12.05 12.23 2.95
C ASN A 58 13.15 12.82 3.84
N SER A 59 13.80 12.01 4.68
CA SER A 59 14.90 12.45 5.55
C SER A 59 16.18 12.83 4.79
N PHE A 60 16.29 12.47 3.51
CA PHE A 60 17.43 12.84 2.65
C PHE A 60 17.17 14.08 1.80
N VAL A 61 15.96 14.66 1.87
CA VAL A 61 15.63 15.90 1.17
C VAL A 61 15.88 17.07 2.11
N SER A 62 16.87 17.89 1.77
CA SER A 62 17.17 19.17 2.43
C SER A 62 16.09 20.22 2.19
#